data_AF-A0A125MN54-F1
#
_entry.id   AF-A0A125MN54-F1
#
_cell.length_a   1.000
_cell.length_b   1.000
_cell.length_c   1.000
_cell.angle_alpha   90.00
_cell.angle_beta   90.00
_cell.angle_gamma   90.00
#
_symmetry.space_group_name_H-M   'P 1'
#
loop_
_entity.id
_entity.type
_entity.pdbx_description
1 polymer ?
#
loop_
_entity_poly.entity_id
_entity_poly.type
_entity_poly.pdbx_seq_one_letter_code
_entity_poly.pdbx_strand_id
1 'polypeptide(L)'
;MSTAHPCLSCGACCARFRVAFHWSETDAHPHGVVPSELTQPLDPHRVAMRGTYAGAIRCTALRGEVGADAHCGIYAHRPSPCRELKPAWEDGTASPQCDKARAAYGMAPLSPQLWPVAGPEAAETG
;
A
#
# COMPACT_ATOMS: atom_id res chain seq x y z
N MET A 1 16.79 -14.30 7.68
CA MET A 1 15.37 -14.20 7.28
C MET A 1 14.88 -12.87 7.79
N SER A 2 14.43 -11.97 6.91
CA SER A 2 13.95 -10.65 7.34
C SER A 2 12.74 -10.81 8.25
N THR A 3 12.81 -10.24 9.43
CA THR A 3 11.71 -10.18 10.41
C THR A 3 10.71 -9.06 10.09
N ALA A 4 11.05 -8.18 9.14
CA ALA A 4 10.21 -7.07 8.74
C ALA A 4 9.11 -7.52 7.76
N HIS A 5 7.93 -6.91 7.90
CA HIS A 5 6.80 -7.14 7.03
C HIS A 5 7.18 -6.89 5.54
N PRO A 6 6.87 -7.80 4.60
CA PRO A 6 7.38 -7.76 3.22
C PRO A 6 6.96 -6.52 2.42
N CYS A 7 5.90 -5.82 2.85
CA CYS A 7 5.50 -4.55 2.24
C CYS A 7 6.34 -3.34 2.66
N LEU A 8 7.24 -3.47 3.63
CA LEU A 8 8.14 -2.39 4.06
C LEU A 8 9.38 -2.23 3.16
N SER A 9 9.56 -3.12 2.18
CA SER A 9 10.66 -3.06 1.21
C SER A 9 10.20 -3.15 -0.26
N CYS A 10 8.94 -3.51 -0.54
CA CYS A 10 8.53 -3.81 -1.91
C CYS A 10 8.03 -2.60 -2.71
N GLY A 11 7.22 -1.70 -2.11
CA GLY A 11 6.63 -0.53 -2.79
C GLY A 11 5.69 -0.82 -3.99
N ALA A 12 5.49 -2.08 -4.39
CA ALA A 12 4.90 -2.45 -5.68
C ALA A 12 3.50 -1.85 -5.91
N CYS A 13 2.62 -1.94 -4.92
CA CYS A 13 1.24 -1.48 -5.04
C CYS A 13 1.16 0.04 -5.26
N CYS A 14 2.01 0.80 -4.55
CA CYS A 14 2.10 2.26 -4.66
C CYS A 14 2.65 2.72 -6.01
N ALA A 15 3.39 1.86 -6.71
CA ALA A 15 3.99 2.15 -8.00
C ALA A 15 3.18 1.55 -9.17
N ARG A 16 2.23 0.65 -8.92
CA ARG A 16 1.49 -0.01 -10.02
C ARG A 16 0.11 0.56 -10.29
N PHE A 17 -0.64 0.95 -9.26
CA PHE A 17 -2.07 1.20 -9.39
C PHE A 17 -2.44 2.67 -9.31
N ARG A 18 -3.43 3.06 -10.13
CA ARG A 18 -4.17 4.30 -9.90
C ARG A 18 -5.00 4.17 -8.64
N VAL A 19 -4.78 5.06 -7.69
CA VAL A 19 -5.53 5.10 -6.43
C VAL A 19 -6.54 6.22 -6.55
N ALA A 20 -7.79 5.89 -6.90
CA ALA A 20 -8.90 6.82 -7.01
C ALA A 20 -9.97 6.47 -5.97
N PHE A 21 -10.50 7.47 -5.27
CA PHE A 21 -11.41 7.28 -4.14
C PHE A 21 -12.26 8.54 -3.92
N HIS A 22 -13.28 8.46 -3.06
CA HIS A 22 -14.19 9.59 -2.82
C HIS A 22 -13.46 10.70 -2.05
N TRP A 23 -13.68 11.97 -2.42
CA TRP A 23 -12.97 13.10 -1.81
C TRP A 23 -13.19 13.21 -0.29
N SER A 24 -14.31 12.68 0.24
CA SER A 24 -14.63 12.72 1.67
C SER A 24 -13.73 11.85 2.55
N GLU A 25 -12.88 10.99 1.97
CA GLU A 25 -11.85 10.27 2.73
C GLU A 25 -10.62 11.15 3.02
N THR A 26 -10.53 12.33 2.39
CA THR A 26 -9.43 13.29 2.63
C THR A 26 -9.70 14.20 3.82
N ASP A 27 -8.64 14.77 4.39
CA ASP A 27 -8.71 15.77 5.47
C ASP A 27 -9.42 17.09 5.08
N ALA A 28 -9.81 17.26 3.80
CA ALA A 28 -10.74 18.30 3.38
C ALA A 28 -12.18 18.04 3.87
N HIS A 29 -12.48 16.83 4.33
CA HIS A 29 -13.74 16.46 4.96
C HIS A 29 -13.52 16.18 6.46
N PRO A 30 -14.44 16.59 7.37
CA PRO A 30 -14.24 16.47 8.83
C PRO A 30 -13.93 15.07 9.38
N HIS A 31 -14.28 14.02 8.63
CA HIS A 31 -14.05 12.62 9.00
C HIS A 31 -13.03 11.90 8.11
N GLY A 32 -12.46 12.60 7.14
CA GLY A 32 -11.42 12.04 6.29
C GLY A 32 -10.05 12.15 6.95
N VAL A 33 -9.14 11.26 6.55
CA VAL A 33 -7.80 11.15 7.14
C VAL A 33 -6.69 11.23 6.11
N VAL A 34 -7.01 11.09 4.83
CA VAL A 34 -6.01 11.12 3.75
C VAL A 34 -5.56 12.56 3.51
N PRO A 35 -4.26 12.88 3.56
CA PRO A 35 -3.81 14.25 3.34
C PRO A 35 -4.21 14.75 1.95
N SER A 36 -5.10 15.74 1.87
CA SER A 36 -5.63 16.26 0.60
C SER A 36 -4.53 16.83 -0.29
N GLU A 37 -3.45 17.37 0.29
CA GLU A 37 -2.26 17.84 -0.42
C GLU A 37 -1.55 16.75 -1.24
N LEU A 38 -1.71 15.48 -0.87
CA LEU A 38 -1.17 14.33 -1.59
C LEU A 38 -2.13 13.80 -2.67
N THR A 39 -3.25 14.48 -2.89
CA THR A 39 -4.28 14.11 -3.88
C THR A 39 -4.39 15.13 -5.02
N GLN A 40 -5.06 14.73 -6.08
CA GLN A 40 -5.44 15.60 -7.20
C GLN A 40 -6.88 15.27 -7.64
N PRO A 41 -7.66 16.26 -8.11
CA PRO A 41 -8.99 16.01 -8.63
C PRO A 41 -8.97 14.99 -9.79
N LEU A 42 -9.92 14.06 -9.77
CA LEU A 42 -10.20 13.14 -10.88
C LEU A 42 -11.51 13.51 -11.58
N ASP A 43 -12.56 13.76 -10.79
CA ASP A 43 -13.88 14.21 -11.22
C ASP A 43 -14.61 14.86 -10.01
N PRO A 44 -15.87 15.35 -10.13
CA PRO A 44 -16.54 16.09 -9.06
C PRO A 44 -16.64 15.37 -7.71
N HIS A 45 -16.63 14.04 -7.68
CA HIS A 45 -16.79 13.27 -6.45
C HIS A 45 -15.55 12.46 -6.06
N ARG A 46 -14.54 12.40 -6.93
CA ARG A 46 -13.35 11.58 -6.70
C ARG A 46 -12.06 12.36 -6.85
N VAL A 47 -11.12 11.99 -6.01
CA VAL A 47 -9.71 12.37 -6.13
C VAL A 47 -8.87 11.14 -6.44
N ALA A 48 -7.68 11.36 -6.97
CA ALA A 48 -6.65 10.35 -7.07
C ALA A 48 -5.43 10.75 -6.24
N MET A 49 -4.71 9.77 -5.68
CA MET A 49 -3.38 10.05 -5.12
C MET A 49 -2.47 10.62 -6.22
N ARG A 50 -1.75 11.70 -5.92
CA ARG A 50 -0.82 12.34 -6.87
C ARG A 50 0.22 11.34 -7.36
N GLY A 51 0.55 11.44 -8.64
CA GLY A 51 1.47 10.51 -9.32
C GLY A 51 0.83 9.17 -9.71
N THR A 52 -0.47 8.96 -9.45
CA THR A 52 -1.17 7.73 -9.83
C THR A 52 -2.24 7.91 -10.90
N TYR A 53 -2.43 9.13 -11.42
CA TYR A 53 -3.52 9.43 -12.35
C TYR A 53 -3.35 8.78 -13.75
N ALA A 54 -2.16 8.92 -14.35
CA ALA A 54 -1.84 8.41 -15.68
C ALA A 54 -0.32 8.24 -15.86
N GLY A 55 0.07 7.56 -16.94
CA GLY A 55 1.48 7.37 -17.33
C GLY A 55 2.22 6.37 -16.44
N ALA A 56 3.49 6.68 -16.17
CA ALA A 56 4.32 5.89 -15.25
C ALA A 56 3.86 6.14 -13.81
N ILE A 57 3.02 5.22 -13.31
CA ILE A 57 2.44 5.31 -11.98
C ILE A 57 3.55 5.30 -10.92
N ARG A 58 3.53 6.30 -10.04
CA ARG A 58 4.31 6.31 -8.81
C ARG A 58 3.65 7.27 -7.83
N CYS A 59 2.99 6.74 -6.80
CA CYS A 59 2.40 7.55 -5.75
C CYS A 59 3.46 8.46 -5.10
N THR A 60 3.15 9.74 -4.93
CA THR A 60 4.07 10.71 -4.30
C THR A 60 4.34 10.40 -2.83
N ALA A 61 3.44 9.67 -2.16
CA ALA A 61 3.63 9.24 -0.78
C ALA A 61 4.58 8.03 -0.63
N LEU A 62 4.99 7.41 -1.75
CA LEU A 62 5.94 6.29 -1.73
C LEU A 62 7.35 6.78 -1.38
N ARG A 63 7.89 6.27 -0.28
CA ARG A 63 9.28 6.45 0.16
C ARG A 63 10.13 5.28 -0.33
N GLY A 64 11.43 5.52 -0.53
CA GLY A 64 12.38 4.50 -0.98
C GLY A 64 12.28 4.13 -2.46
N GLU A 65 13.05 3.10 -2.81
CA GLU A 65 13.16 2.49 -4.12
C GLU A 65 12.38 1.16 -4.19
N VAL A 66 11.56 1.02 -5.25
CA VAL A 66 10.67 -0.13 -5.44
C VAL A 66 11.49 -1.41 -5.54
N GLY A 67 11.19 -2.39 -4.67
CA GLY A 67 11.91 -3.66 -4.60
C GLY A 67 13.16 -3.66 -3.70
N ALA A 68 13.54 -2.51 -3.12
CA ALA A 68 14.67 -2.40 -2.20
C ALA A 68 14.24 -1.99 -0.78
N ASP A 69 13.82 -0.74 -0.59
CA ASP A 69 13.48 -0.14 0.71
C ASP A 69 12.17 0.68 0.67
N ALA A 70 11.28 0.32 -0.26
CA ALA A 70 10.07 1.09 -0.51
C ALA A 70 8.90 0.77 0.41
N HIS A 71 8.34 1.82 1.01
CA HIS A 71 7.18 1.77 1.90
C HIS A 71 6.28 3.01 1.76
N CYS A 72 5.02 2.89 2.21
CA CYS A 72 4.07 3.99 2.17
C CYS A 72 4.35 4.99 3.31
N GLY A 73 4.64 6.24 3.00
CA GLY A 73 4.90 7.30 3.98
C GLY A 73 3.66 7.78 4.76
N ILE A 74 2.47 7.34 4.36
CA ILE A 74 1.18 7.69 5.00
C ILE A 74 0.38 6.44 5.39
N TYR A 75 1.05 5.33 5.75
CA TYR A 75 0.40 4.02 5.94
C TYR A 75 -0.84 4.05 6.85
N ALA A 76 -0.80 4.84 7.93
CA ALA A 76 -1.91 5.02 8.87
C ALA A 76 -3.08 5.85 8.29
N HIS A 77 -2.79 6.72 7.30
CA HIS A 77 -3.72 7.66 6.66
C HIS A 77 -4.08 7.24 5.24
N ARG A 78 -3.96 5.95 4.91
CA ARG A 78 -4.27 5.44 3.57
C ARG A 78 -5.76 5.54 3.23
N PRO A 79 -6.11 5.82 1.95
CA PRO A 79 -7.48 5.74 1.47
C PRO A 79 -7.96 4.28 1.40
N SER A 80 -9.28 4.09 1.29
CA SER A 80 -9.94 2.80 1.22
C SER A 80 -9.32 1.82 0.21
N PRO A 81 -9.01 2.19 -1.06
CA PRO A 81 -8.48 1.22 -2.02
C PRO A 81 -7.08 0.71 -1.62
N CYS A 82 -6.30 1.55 -0.93
CA CYS A 82 -4.99 1.16 -0.43
C CYS A 82 -5.06 0.26 0.82
N ARG A 83 -6.17 0.28 1.57
CA ARG A 83 -6.41 -0.64 2.70
C ARG A 83 -6.99 -1.96 2.22
N GLU A 84 -7.88 -1.91 1.23
CA GLU A 84 -8.50 -3.09 0.63
C GLU A 84 -7.50 -3.94 -0.15
N LEU A 85 -6.46 -3.32 -0.72
CA LEU A 85 -5.37 -4.05 -1.35
C LEU A 85 -4.47 -4.68 -0.29
N LYS A 86 -4.86 -5.88 0.13
CA LYS A 86 -4.10 -6.67 1.09
C LYS A 86 -2.85 -7.29 0.46
N PRO A 87 -1.73 -7.34 1.20
CA PRO A 87 -0.59 -8.19 0.87
C PRO A 87 -1.00 -9.66 0.72
N ALA A 88 -0.45 -10.35 -0.27
CA ALA A 88 -0.72 -11.79 -0.43
C ALA A 88 -0.19 -12.57 0.78
N TRP A 89 -1.04 -13.44 1.30
CA TRP A 89 -0.87 -14.34 2.46
C TRP A 89 -0.90 -13.68 3.84
N GLU A 90 -1.29 -12.40 3.94
CA GLU A 90 -1.44 -11.72 5.25
C GLU A 90 -2.48 -12.37 6.13
N ASP A 91 -3.61 -12.68 5.53
CA ASP A 91 -4.73 -13.37 6.16
C ASP A 91 -4.79 -14.84 5.73
N GLY A 92 -3.67 -15.40 5.28
CA GLY A 92 -3.58 -16.76 4.79
C GLY A 92 -4.14 -16.97 3.38
N THR A 93 -4.50 -15.90 2.66
CA THR A 93 -5.04 -15.99 1.29
C THR A 93 -4.15 -15.30 0.26
N ALA A 94 -4.08 -15.84 -0.96
CA ALA A 94 -3.40 -15.17 -2.06
C ALA A 94 -4.09 -13.86 -2.44
N SER A 95 -3.33 -12.86 -2.90
CA SER A 95 -3.85 -11.58 -3.35
C SER A 95 -3.44 -11.33 -4.81
N PRO A 96 -4.33 -11.58 -5.79
CA PRO A 96 -4.02 -11.40 -7.20
C PRO A 96 -3.57 -9.97 -7.55
N GLN A 97 -4.07 -8.97 -6.82
CA GLN A 97 -3.66 -7.57 -7.00
C GLN A 97 -2.23 -7.32 -6.49
N CYS A 98 -1.86 -7.90 -5.33
CA CYS A 98 -0.49 -7.86 -4.83
C CYS A 98 0.46 -8.54 -5.82
N ASP A 99 0.11 -9.73 -6.31
CA ASP A 99 0.96 -10.49 -7.25
C ASP A 99 1.13 -9.76 -8.57
N LYS A 100 0.05 -9.17 -9.11
CA LYS A 100 0.10 -8.31 -10.31
C LYS A 100 1.01 -7.10 -10.11
N ALA A 101 1.00 -6.47 -8.94
CA ALA A 101 1.89 -5.36 -8.65
C ALA A 101 3.35 -5.80 -8.61
N ARG A 102 3.64 -6.89 -7.91
CA ARG A 102 4.99 -7.45 -7.78
C ARG A 102 5.56 -7.85 -9.14
N ALA A 103 4.78 -8.57 -9.95
CA ALA A 103 5.18 -9.01 -11.28
C ALA A 103 5.52 -7.83 -12.21
N ALA A 104 4.82 -6.70 -12.10
CA ALA A 104 5.10 -5.51 -12.91
C ALA A 104 6.49 -4.87 -12.62
N TYR A 105 7.11 -5.23 -11.50
CA TYR A 105 8.43 -4.79 -11.09
C TYR A 105 9.43 -5.95 -10.98
N GLY A 106 9.15 -7.08 -11.63
CA GLY A 106 10.06 -8.25 -11.67
C GLY A 106 10.19 -9.00 -10.35
N MET A 107 9.32 -8.74 -9.38
CA MET A 107 9.33 -9.42 -8.08
C MET A 107 8.52 -10.72 -8.14
N ALA A 108 9.03 -11.77 -7.49
CA ALA A 108 8.29 -13.02 -7.29
C ALA A 108 7.04 -12.80 -6.41
N PRO A 109 5.93 -13.54 -6.60
CA PRO A 109 4.78 -13.54 -5.69
C PRO A 109 5.18 -13.76 -4.23
N LEU A 110 4.39 -13.26 -3.30
CA LEU A 110 4.60 -13.64 -1.90
C LEU A 110 4.15 -15.08 -1.70
N SER A 111 4.81 -15.78 -0.79
CA SER A 111 4.42 -17.11 -0.34
C SER A 111 4.27 -17.12 1.18
N PRO A 112 3.53 -18.07 1.76
CA PRO A 112 3.35 -18.16 3.21
C PRO A 112 4.67 -18.19 3.99
N GLN A 113 5.74 -18.71 3.39
CA GLN A 113 7.05 -18.84 4.04
C GLN A 113 7.80 -17.51 4.17
N LEU A 114 7.39 -16.46 3.43
CA LEU A 114 7.97 -15.12 3.49
C LEU A 114 7.35 -14.25 4.57
N TRP A 115 6.29 -14.73 5.21
CA TRP A 115 5.63 -14.04 6.31
C TRP A 115 6.39 -14.31 7.60
N PRO A 116 6.66 -13.29 8.43
CA PRO A 116 7.16 -13.52 9.77
C PRO A 116 6.12 -14.38 10.49
N VAL A 117 6.51 -15.61 10.86
CA VAL A 117 5.72 -16.40 11.79
C VAL A 117 5.64 -15.61 13.09
N ALA A 118 4.42 -15.35 13.56
CA ALA A 118 4.22 -14.92 14.93
C ALA A 118 4.75 -16.04 15.82
N GLY A 119 6.01 -15.92 16.26
CA GLY A 119 6.54 -16.75 17.33
C GLY A 119 5.72 -16.51 18.60
N PRO A 120 5.63 -17.49 19.50
CA PRO A 120 4.80 -17.41 20.71
C PRO A 120 5.29 -16.40 21.78
N GLU A 121 6.05 -15.37 21.41
CA GLU A 121 6.80 -14.51 22.35
C GLU A 121 6.09 -13.19 22.71
N ALA A 122 4.75 -13.19 22.71
CA ALA A 122 3.94 -12.05 23.15
C ALA A 122 2.83 -12.44 24.14
N ALA A 123 3.02 -13.53 24.90
CA ALA A 123 2.06 -13.98 25.90
C ALA A 123 2.55 -13.86 27.36
N GLU A 124 3.80 -13.52 27.64
CA GLU A 124 4.31 -13.48 29.02
C GLU A 124 5.27 -12.31 29.25
N THR A 125 4.77 -11.25 29.89
CA THR A 125 5.42 -10.35 30.87
C THR A 125 4.41 -9.22 31.14
N GLY A 126 3.78 -9.02 32.30
CA GLY A 126 3.75 -9.65 33.60
C GLY A 126 2.73 -8.88 34.45
#